data_AF-A0A920IPB7-F1
#
_entry.id   AF-A0A920IPB7-F1
#
_cell.length_a   1.000
_cell.length_b   1.000
_cell.length_c   1.000
_cell.angle_alpha   90.00
_cell.angle_beta   90.00
_cell.angle_gamma   90.00
#
_symmetry.space_group_name_H-M   'P 1'
#
loop_
_entity.id
_entity.type
_entity.pdbx_description
1 polymer ?
#
loop_
_entity_poly.entity_id
_entity_poly.type
_entity_poly.pdbx_seq_one_letter_code
_entity_poly.pdbx_strand_id
1 'polypeptide(L)'
;MPPQQLRENDINERRVKQILEREVTGLQVASSSDIAPQIRISAHLYYQHKRLRHTISLPYLNGLTDQVRARGSKLKPLIMLSNGGVIGAATAALQPVRMIESGPAAGALAASLLSKTYGVRDLISFDMGGTTAKACLIQGGEPLITGEFEVDRRYRFKPGSGMPTTVPTLDMIWELGAGGGSIARVDDLGGSRARECWV
;
A
#
# COMPACT_ATOMS: atom_id res chain seq x y z
N MET A 1 -23.43 -6.59 4.18
CA MET A 1 -23.06 -7.31 5.42
C MET A 1 -21.69 -6.83 5.86
N PRO A 2 -21.48 -6.47 7.13
CA PRO A 2 -20.25 -5.82 7.57
C PRO A 2 -19.07 -6.81 7.59
N PRO A 3 -17.85 -6.38 7.18
CA PRO A 3 -16.65 -7.22 7.19
C PRO A 3 -16.06 -7.34 8.62
N GLN A 4 -16.87 -7.81 9.57
CA GLN A 4 -16.53 -7.92 11.00
C GLN A 4 -16.10 -9.34 11.43
N GLN A 5 -15.95 -10.29 10.52
CA GLN A 5 -15.79 -11.70 10.89
C GLN A 5 -14.42 -12.27 10.52
N LEU A 6 -13.32 -11.76 11.13
CA LEU A 6 -11.97 -12.27 10.86
C LEU A 6 -11.05 -12.33 12.12
N ARG A 7 -11.50 -13.09 13.13
CA ARG A 7 -10.80 -13.86 14.20
C ARG A 7 -11.70 -13.89 15.45
N GLU A 8 -12.05 -15.08 15.92
CA GLU A 8 -13.14 -15.28 16.90
C GLU A 8 -12.86 -14.81 18.35
N ASN A 9 -11.62 -14.54 18.75
CA ASN A 9 -11.33 -14.06 20.11
C ASN A 9 -9.97 -13.36 20.25
N ASP A 10 -9.96 -12.04 20.42
CA ASP A 10 -8.75 -11.22 20.61
C ASP A 10 -8.51 -10.78 22.07
N ILE A 11 -9.35 -11.24 23.00
CA ILE A 11 -9.35 -10.82 24.41
C ILE A 11 -8.02 -11.18 25.09
N ASN A 12 -7.51 -12.39 24.83
CA ASN A 12 -6.26 -12.85 25.41
C ASN A 12 -5.05 -12.09 24.85
N GLU A 13 -5.01 -11.82 23.54
CA GLU A 13 -3.93 -11.03 22.93
C GLU A 13 -3.92 -9.60 23.46
N ARG A 14 -5.09 -8.96 23.59
CA ARG A 14 -5.20 -7.62 24.18
C ARG A 14 -4.78 -7.59 25.64
N ARG A 15 -5.15 -8.61 26.41
CA ARG A 15 -4.79 -8.70 27.85
C ARG A 15 -3.30 -8.89 28.05
N VAL A 16 -2.66 -9.75 27.25
CA VAL A 16 -1.19 -9.93 27.25
C VAL A 16 -0.50 -8.63 26.86
N LYS A 17 -0.98 -7.94 25.83
CA LYS A 17 -0.46 -6.62 25.42
C LYS A 17 -0.52 -5.61 26.57
N GLN A 18 -1.66 -5.47 27.24
CA GLN A 18 -1.81 -4.55 28.36
C GLN A 18 -0.89 -4.84 29.54
N ILE A 19 -0.65 -6.13 29.84
CA ILE A 19 0.29 -6.53 30.90
C ILE A 19 1.71 -6.14 30.48
N LEU A 20 2.13 -6.47 29.26
CA LEU A 20 3.48 -6.15 28.77
C LEU A 20 3.73 -4.64 28.69
N GLU A 21 2.74 -3.86 28.27
CA GLU A 21 2.84 -2.38 28.22
C GLU A 21 2.90 -1.75 29.63
N ARG A 22 2.37 -2.41 30.66
CA ARG A 22 2.46 -1.97 32.05
C ARG A 22 3.79 -2.33 32.70
N GLU A 23 4.28 -3.54 32.47
CA GLU A 23 5.49 -4.07 33.10
C GLU A 23 6.78 -3.52 32.46
N VAL A 24 6.74 -3.16 31.17
CA VAL A 24 7.92 -2.68 30.44
C VAL A 24 7.68 -1.32 29.82
N THR A 25 8.19 -0.27 30.47
CA THR A 25 8.11 1.11 30.00
C THR A 25 8.86 1.29 28.67
N GLY A 26 8.16 1.80 27.65
CA GLY A 26 8.74 2.08 26.33
C GLY A 26 8.71 0.92 25.33
N LEU A 27 8.19 -0.25 25.71
CA LEU A 27 8.04 -1.37 24.77
C LEU A 27 6.80 -1.18 23.89
N GLN A 28 7.01 -1.02 22.59
CA GLN A 28 5.92 -1.02 21.61
C GLN A 28 5.49 -2.46 21.30
N VAL A 29 4.38 -2.89 21.90
CA VAL A 29 3.80 -4.21 21.66
C VAL A 29 2.73 -4.11 20.57
N ALA A 30 2.85 -4.94 19.55
CA ALA A 30 1.80 -5.10 18.55
C ALA A 30 1.30 -6.54 18.58
N SER A 31 -0.03 -6.68 18.60
CA SER A 31 -0.70 -7.96 18.47
C SER A 31 -0.90 -8.33 17.01
N SER A 32 -1.11 -9.61 16.74
CA SER A 32 -1.46 -10.08 15.40
C SER A 32 -2.81 -9.51 14.94
N SER A 33 -3.73 -9.35 15.88
CA SER A 33 -5.04 -8.72 15.69
C SER A 33 -4.93 -7.23 15.31
N ASP A 34 -3.92 -6.50 15.83
CA ASP A 34 -3.71 -5.08 15.50
C ASP A 34 -3.07 -4.89 14.12
N ILE A 35 -2.25 -5.83 13.67
CA ILE A 35 -1.42 -5.70 12.47
C ILE A 35 -2.17 -6.20 11.23
N ALA A 36 -2.79 -7.38 11.33
CA ALA A 36 -3.54 -7.97 10.23
C ALA A 36 -4.53 -9.01 10.79
N PRO A 37 -5.79 -8.60 11.06
CA PRO A 37 -6.84 -9.49 11.52
C PRO A 37 -7.34 -10.33 10.35
N GLN A 38 -6.52 -11.27 9.89
CA GLN A 38 -6.79 -12.15 8.76
C GLN A 38 -6.53 -13.59 9.17
N ILE A 39 -7.41 -14.48 8.73
CA ILE A 39 -7.24 -15.91 8.91
C ILE A 39 -6.10 -16.38 7.99
N ARG A 40 -5.21 -17.24 8.50
CA ARG A 40 -4.05 -17.81 7.77
C ARG A 40 -2.98 -16.81 7.31
N ILE A 41 -2.73 -15.74 8.08
CA ILE A 41 -1.53 -14.93 7.83
C ILE A 41 -0.24 -15.73 8.12
N SER A 42 0.75 -15.64 7.22
CA SER A 42 2.05 -16.28 7.44
C SER A 42 2.88 -15.50 8.48
N ALA A 43 3.73 -16.20 9.22
CA ALA A 43 4.63 -15.56 10.19
C ALA A 43 5.55 -14.52 9.53
N HIS A 44 5.95 -14.77 8.27
CA HIS A 44 6.76 -13.86 7.48
C HIS A 44 6.03 -12.55 7.17
N LEU A 45 4.80 -12.62 6.66
CA LEU A 45 3.96 -11.44 6.39
C LEU A 45 3.70 -10.64 7.66
N TYR A 46 3.41 -11.33 8.77
CA TYR A 46 3.22 -10.68 10.06
C TYR A 46 4.47 -9.89 10.51
N TYR A 47 5.66 -10.50 10.43
CA TYR A 47 6.91 -9.83 10.82
C TYR A 47 7.21 -8.61 9.94
N GLN A 48 6.97 -8.71 8.63
CA GLN A 48 7.16 -7.61 7.69
C GLN A 48 6.19 -6.45 7.98
N HIS A 49 4.91 -6.74 8.18
CA HIS A 49 3.93 -5.71 8.55
C HIS A 49 4.27 -5.06 9.89
N LYS A 50 4.71 -5.85 10.89
CA LYS A 50 5.18 -5.33 12.18
C LYS A 50 6.36 -4.37 11.98
N ARG A 51 7.36 -4.78 11.20
CA ARG A 51 8.54 -3.96 10.92
C ARG A 51 8.18 -2.65 10.20
N LEU A 52 7.33 -2.72 9.16
CA LEU A 52 6.85 -1.55 8.43
C LEU A 52 6.10 -0.57 9.34
N ARG A 53 5.30 -1.07 10.28
CA ARG A 53 4.57 -0.23 11.26
C ARG A 53 5.55 0.48 12.18
N HIS A 54 6.39 -0.26 12.90
CA HIS A 54 7.20 0.28 13.99
C HIS A 54 8.44 1.04 13.53
N THR A 55 9.10 0.57 12.47
CA THR A 55 10.37 1.14 12.04
C THR A 55 10.18 2.29 11.05
N ILE A 56 9.13 2.25 10.23
CA ILE A 56 8.97 3.18 9.11
C ILE A 56 7.77 4.10 9.34
N SER A 57 6.58 3.53 9.43
CA SER A 57 5.34 4.30 9.29
C SER A 57 5.03 5.17 10.51
N LEU A 58 5.20 4.62 11.72
CA LEU A 58 5.05 5.37 12.97
C LEU A 58 6.02 6.56 13.07
N PRO A 59 7.35 6.39 12.99
CA PRO A 59 8.26 7.52 13.13
C PRO A 59 8.09 8.54 11.99
N TYR A 60 7.85 8.09 10.75
CA TYR A 60 7.69 8.97 9.60
C TYR A 60 6.43 9.84 9.70
N LEU A 61 5.26 9.24 9.92
CA LEU A 61 4.00 9.98 9.94
C LEU A 61 3.82 10.83 11.18
N ASN A 62 4.38 10.39 12.32
CA ASN A 62 4.44 11.24 13.52
C ASN A 62 5.36 12.44 13.27
N GLY A 63 6.56 12.22 12.74
CA GLY A 63 7.48 13.30 12.39
C GLY A 63 6.88 14.28 11.38
N LEU A 64 6.17 13.79 10.36
CA LEU A 64 5.43 14.63 9.42
C LEU A 64 4.35 15.47 10.12
N THR A 65 3.56 14.84 10.99
CA THR A 65 2.50 15.53 11.74
C THR A 65 3.07 16.61 12.66
N ASP A 66 4.18 16.32 13.33
CA ASP A 66 4.84 17.26 14.24
C ASP A 66 5.46 18.44 13.47
N GLN A 67 6.10 18.19 12.32
CA GLN A 67 6.62 19.25 11.47
C GLN A 67 5.51 20.15 10.90
N VAL A 68 4.38 19.57 10.49
CA VAL A 68 3.22 20.35 10.01
C VAL A 68 2.67 21.24 11.13
N ARG A 69 2.57 20.72 12.36
CA ARG A 69 2.16 21.52 13.54
C ARG A 69 3.18 22.60 13.89
N ALA A 70 4.47 22.29 13.86
CA ALA A 70 5.54 23.23 14.15
C ALA A 70 5.53 24.44 13.18
N ARG A 71 5.08 24.24 11.94
CA ARG A 71 4.87 25.30 10.94
C ARG A 71 3.55 26.08 11.12
N GLY A 72 2.83 25.88 12.22
CA GLY A 72 1.62 26.63 12.57
C GLY A 72 0.33 26.11 11.93
N SER A 73 0.36 24.98 11.22
CA SER A 73 -0.85 24.38 10.65
C SER A 73 -1.65 23.62 11.71
N LYS A 74 -2.94 23.96 11.84
CA LYS A 74 -3.91 23.20 12.66
C LYS A 74 -4.49 21.98 11.93
N LEU A 75 -4.15 21.82 10.66
CA LEU A 75 -4.66 20.75 9.80
C LEU A 75 -3.99 19.42 10.14
N LYS A 76 -4.80 18.35 10.20
CA LYS A 76 -4.31 16.98 10.36
C LYS A 76 -3.99 16.41 8.98
N PRO A 77 -2.77 15.89 8.74
CA PRO A 77 -2.44 15.30 7.45
C PRO A 77 -3.36 14.11 7.15
N LEU A 78 -3.91 14.10 5.94
CA LEU A 78 -4.66 12.98 5.38
C LEU A 78 -3.74 12.19 4.46
N ILE A 79 -3.80 10.87 4.59
CA ILE A 79 -2.97 9.93 3.85
C ILE A 79 -3.87 9.11 2.93
N MET A 80 -3.49 9.03 1.66
CA MET A 80 -4.14 8.21 0.65
C MET A 80 -3.88 6.74 0.92
N LEU A 81 -4.90 5.92 0.72
CA LEU A 81 -4.85 4.47 0.86
C LEU A 81 -4.85 3.78 -0.50
N SER A 82 -4.40 2.53 -0.52
CA SER A 82 -4.38 1.65 -1.70
C SER A 82 -5.75 1.50 -2.37
N ASN A 83 -6.83 1.61 -1.60
CA ASN A 83 -8.21 1.53 -2.10
C ASN A 83 -8.77 2.86 -2.63
N GLY A 84 -7.96 3.91 -2.68
CA GLY A 84 -8.39 5.26 -3.06
C GLY A 84 -9.14 6.03 -1.94
N GLY A 85 -9.24 5.49 -0.74
CA GLY A 85 -9.74 6.21 0.43
C GLY A 85 -8.68 7.13 1.04
N VAL A 86 -9.09 8.06 1.89
CA VAL A 86 -8.17 8.87 2.72
C VAL A 86 -8.45 8.67 4.20
N ILE A 87 -7.39 8.58 5.01
CA ILE A 87 -7.48 8.48 6.47
C ILE A 87 -6.46 9.40 7.15
N GLY A 88 -6.64 9.70 8.44
CA GLY A 88 -5.68 10.50 9.19
C GLY A 88 -4.34 9.80 9.36
N ALA A 89 -3.25 10.57 9.38
CA ALA A 89 -1.88 10.07 9.53
C ALA A 89 -1.67 9.14 10.74
N ALA A 90 -2.31 9.43 11.89
CA ALA A 90 -2.22 8.58 13.08
C ALA A 90 -2.79 7.17 12.84
N THR A 91 -3.91 7.07 12.13
CA THR A 91 -4.53 5.78 11.78
C THR A 91 -3.73 5.08 10.68
N ALA A 92 -3.24 5.83 9.70
CA ALA A 92 -2.43 5.31 8.60
C ALA A 92 -1.11 4.69 9.10
N ALA A 93 -0.48 5.31 10.09
CA ALA A 93 0.73 4.80 10.73
C ALA A 93 0.55 3.42 11.38
N LEU A 94 -0.66 3.12 11.84
CA LEU A 94 -1.00 1.83 12.40
C LEU A 94 -1.25 0.78 11.31
N GLN A 95 -1.62 1.15 10.09
CA GLN A 95 -1.97 0.19 9.04
C GLN A 95 -1.14 0.43 7.77
N PRO A 96 0.19 0.23 7.83
CA PRO A 96 1.10 0.61 6.76
C PRO A 96 0.83 -0.10 5.43
N VAL A 97 0.33 -1.32 5.51
CA VAL A 97 -0.01 -2.16 4.37
C VAL A 97 -1.09 -1.53 3.49
N ARG A 98 -2.00 -0.76 4.11
CA ARG A 98 -3.08 -0.06 3.39
C ARG A 98 -2.61 1.21 2.70
N MET A 99 -1.34 1.60 2.86
CA MET A 99 -0.74 2.75 2.18
C MET A 99 0.13 2.34 0.98
N ILE A 100 0.34 1.03 0.77
CA ILE A 100 1.09 0.51 -0.37
C ILE A 100 0.40 0.94 -1.65
N GLU A 101 1.12 1.49 -2.62
CA GLU A 101 0.54 1.93 -3.91
C GLU A 101 -0.53 3.04 -3.79
N SER A 102 -0.44 3.85 -2.73
CA SER A 102 -1.32 5.01 -2.51
C SER A 102 -1.18 6.14 -3.56
N GLY A 103 -0.03 6.24 -4.22
CA GLY A 103 0.20 7.23 -5.28
C GLY A 103 -0.63 6.96 -6.54
N PRO A 104 -0.45 5.81 -7.19
CA PRO A 104 -1.25 5.42 -8.35
C PRO A 104 -2.75 5.36 -8.07
N ALA A 105 -3.13 5.00 -6.84
CA ALA A 105 -4.52 5.07 -6.38
C ALA A 105 -5.13 6.47 -6.57
N ALA A 106 -4.38 7.53 -6.25
CA ALA A 106 -4.83 8.90 -6.49
C ALA A 106 -4.96 9.22 -7.98
N GLY A 107 -4.06 8.70 -8.82
CA GLY A 107 -4.14 8.83 -10.28
C GLY A 107 -5.39 8.18 -10.87
N ALA A 108 -5.74 6.98 -10.41
CA ALA A 108 -6.96 6.29 -10.81
C ALA A 108 -8.23 7.06 -10.39
N LEU A 109 -8.27 7.64 -9.18
CA LEU A 109 -9.40 8.49 -8.77
C LEU A 109 -9.53 9.75 -9.63
N ALA A 110 -8.39 10.39 -9.94
CA ALA A 110 -8.39 11.55 -10.82
C ALA A 110 -8.92 11.19 -12.21
N ALA A 111 -8.51 10.05 -12.75
CA ALA A 111 -8.98 9.56 -14.03
C ALA A 111 -10.48 9.20 -14.01
N SER A 112 -11.02 8.68 -12.90
CA SER A 112 -12.48 8.48 -12.72
C SER A 112 -13.24 9.82 -12.70
N LEU A 113 -12.67 10.86 -12.06
CA LEU A 113 -13.25 12.20 -12.10
C LEU A 113 -13.27 12.76 -13.53
N LEU A 114 -12.19 12.55 -14.29
CA LEU A 114 -12.10 12.97 -15.69
C LEU A 114 -13.09 12.20 -16.57
N SER A 115 -13.27 10.89 -16.35
CA SER A 115 -14.29 10.06 -17.02
C SER A 115 -15.68 10.71 -16.91
N LYS A 116 -16.08 11.08 -15.69
CA LYS A 116 -17.38 11.71 -15.41
C LYS A 116 -17.50 13.10 -16.02
N THR A 117 -16.41 13.86 -16.02
CA THR A 117 -16.37 15.23 -16.55
C THR A 117 -16.48 15.25 -18.08
N TYR A 118 -15.79 14.33 -18.76
CA TYR A 118 -15.73 14.26 -20.23
C TYR A 118 -16.75 13.28 -20.84
N GLY A 119 -17.53 12.57 -20.02
CA GLY A 119 -18.51 11.59 -20.48
C GLY A 119 -17.90 10.33 -21.09
N VAL A 120 -16.61 10.07 -20.86
CA VAL A 120 -15.89 8.91 -21.40
C VAL A 120 -15.96 7.78 -20.39
N ARG A 121 -16.80 6.77 -20.65
CA ARG A 121 -17.07 5.68 -19.69
C ARG A 121 -15.87 4.77 -19.41
N ASP A 122 -15.06 4.51 -20.44
CA ASP A 122 -13.95 3.56 -20.35
C ASP A 122 -12.64 4.27 -20.68
N LEU A 123 -11.68 4.23 -19.76
CA LEU A 123 -10.40 4.88 -19.94
C LEU A 123 -9.27 4.15 -19.22
N ILE A 124 -8.06 4.36 -19.70
CA ILE A 124 -6.84 3.82 -19.11
C ILE A 124 -6.03 4.99 -18.57
N SER A 125 -5.82 5.02 -17.25
CA SER A 125 -4.88 5.92 -16.62
C SER A 125 -3.49 5.33 -16.74
N PHE A 126 -2.54 6.07 -17.30
CA PHE A 126 -1.15 5.66 -17.43
C PHE A 126 -0.25 6.71 -16.79
N ASP A 127 0.55 6.30 -15.80
CA ASP A 127 1.51 7.14 -15.09
C ASP A 127 2.89 6.51 -15.20
N MET A 128 3.79 7.20 -15.92
CA MET A 128 5.16 6.76 -16.12
C MET A 128 6.12 7.72 -15.45
N GLY A 129 6.79 7.23 -14.41
CA GLY A 129 7.89 7.91 -13.75
C GLY A 129 9.26 7.53 -14.32
N GLY A 130 10.31 7.94 -13.59
CA GLY A 130 11.70 7.62 -13.93
C GLY A 130 12.05 6.13 -13.79
N THR A 131 11.41 5.42 -12.85
CA THR A 131 11.75 4.02 -12.54
C THR A 131 10.65 3.06 -12.94
N THR A 132 9.40 3.50 -12.83
CA THR A 132 8.23 2.62 -12.89
C THR A 132 7.15 3.25 -13.76
N ALA A 133 6.49 2.43 -14.58
CA ALA A 133 5.30 2.81 -15.31
C ALA A 133 4.11 1.99 -14.83
N LYS A 134 2.99 2.65 -14.56
CA LYS A 134 1.78 2.06 -13.99
C LYS A 134 0.57 2.37 -14.83
N ALA A 135 -0.30 1.39 -15.04
CA ALA A 135 -1.57 1.58 -15.72
C ALA A 135 -2.74 1.02 -14.92
N CYS A 136 -3.83 1.78 -14.85
CA CYS A 136 -5.09 1.40 -14.23
C CYS A 136 -6.21 1.52 -15.27
N LEU A 137 -7.11 0.54 -15.30
CA LEU A 137 -8.30 0.56 -16.14
C LEU A 137 -9.49 1.08 -15.33
N ILE A 138 -10.21 2.01 -15.93
CA ILE A 138 -11.44 2.59 -15.41
C ILE A 138 -12.54 2.18 -16.37
N GLN A 139 -13.52 1.46 -15.86
CA GLN A 139 -14.60 0.89 -16.66
C GLN A 139 -15.93 1.39 -16.10
N GLY A 140 -16.78 1.94 -16.97
CA GLY A 140 -18.03 2.56 -16.54
C GLY A 140 -17.86 3.76 -15.59
N GLY A 141 -16.70 4.43 -15.63
CA GLY A 141 -16.39 5.61 -14.82
C GLY A 141 -15.97 5.31 -13.37
N GLU A 142 -15.81 4.05 -12.99
CA GLU A 142 -15.31 3.65 -11.69
C GLU A 142 -13.99 2.86 -11.83
N PRO A 143 -12.99 3.09 -10.97
CA PRO A 143 -11.78 2.30 -10.98
C PRO A 143 -12.07 0.91 -10.39
N LEU A 144 -11.48 -0.12 -10.98
CA LEU A 144 -11.62 -1.49 -10.48
C LEU A 144 -10.92 -1.62 -9.12
N ILE A 145 -11.57 -2.25 -8.14
CA ILE A 145 -10.99 -2.55 -6.82
C ILE A 145 -10.87 -4.07 -6.70
N THR A 146 -9.67 -4.57 -6.39
CA THR A 146 -9.45 -5.99 -6.07
C THR A 146 -9.18 -6.17 -4.57
N GLY A 147 -9.66 -7.27 -4.00
CA GLY A 147 -9.45 -7.61 -2.58
C GLY A 147 -8.12 -8.31 -2.29
N GLU A 148 -7.42 -8.76 -3.34
CA GLU A 148 -6.20 -9.56 -3.24
C GLU A 148 -5.12 -8.95 -4.14
N PHE A 149 -4.01 -8.54 -3.53
CA PHE A 149 -2.87 -7.96 -4.22
C PHE A 149 -1.59 -8.72 -3.85
N GLU A 150 -0.70 -8.95 -4.81
CA GLU A 150 0.63 -9.49 -4.54
C GLU A 150 1.65 -8.36 -4.63
N VAL A 151 2.32 -8.07 -3.52
CA VAL A 151 3.41 -7.07 -3.46
C VAL A 151 4.70 -7.70 -3.97
N ASP A 152 5.53 -6.98 -4.74
CA ASP A 152 6.82 -7.46 -5.29
C ASP A 152 6.68 -8.66 -6.26
N ARG A 153 5.82 -8.54 -7.28
CA ARG A 153 5.71 -9.55 -8.35
C ARG A 153 7.00 -9.61 -9.19
N ARG A 154 7.86 -10.59 -8.93
CA ARG A 154 9.09 -10.81 -9.74
C ARG A 154 8.83 -11.36 -11.15
N TYR A 155 7.69 -12.03 -11.38
CA TYR A 155 7.38 -12.63 -12.69
C TYR A 155 5.90 -12.48 -13.06
N ARG A 156 5.66 -12.05 -14.30
CA ARG A 156 4.34 -11.79 -14.89
C ARG A 156 3.58 -13.10 -15.15
N PHE A 157 2.28 -13.14 -14.85
CA PHE A 157 1.35 -14.27 -15.11
C PHE A 157 1.61 -15.59 -14.37
N LYS A 158 2.41 -15.58 -13.29
CA LYS A 158 2.54 -16.73 -12.40
C LYS A 158 2.01 -16.36 -11.01
N PRO A 159 0.86 -16.91 -10.57
CA PRO A 159 0.41 -16.79 -9.18
C PRO A 159 1.54 -17.22 -8.23
N GLY A 160 1.85 -16.41 -7.22
CA GLY A 160 2.89 -16.69 -6.23
C GLY A 160 4.30 -16.14 -6.55
N SER A 161 4.45 -15.20 -7.48
CA SER A 161 5.75 -14.53 -7.73
C SER A 161 6.03 -13.32 -6.83
N GLY A 162 5.01 -12.87 -6.08
CA GLY A 162 5.09 -11.83 -5.05
C GLY A 162 4.47 -12.29 -3.72
N MET A 163 4.50 -11.43 -2.70
CA MET A 163 3.91 -11.71 -1.39
C MET A 163 2.39 -11.45 -1.41
N PRO A 164 1.53 -12.48 -1.29
CA PRO A 164 0.09 -12.29 -1.30
C PRO A 164 -0.34 -11.53 -0.06
N THR A 165 -0.97 -10.38 -0.29
CA THR A 165 -1.44 -9.45 0.72
C THR A 165 -2.91 -9.15 0.45
N THR A 166 -3.78 -9.65 1.32
CA THR A 166 -5.24 -9.45 1.20
C THR A 166 -5.60 -8.07 1.74
N VAL A 167 -5.30 -7.02 0.99
CA VAL A 167 -5.72 -5.65 1.32
C VAL A 167 -6.48 -5.09 0.13
N PRO A 168 -7.69 -4.51 0.34
CA PRO A 168 -8.43 -3.89 -0.74
C PRO A 168 -7.56 -2.82 -1.39
N THR A 169 -7.24 -3.02 -2.66
CA THR A 169 -6.33 -2.20 -3.45
C THR A 169 -6.97 -1.94 -4.81
N LEU A 170 -6.76 -0.77 -5.38
CA LEU A 170 -7.20 -0.48 -6.74
C LEU A 170 -6.46 -1.42 -7.70
N ASP A 171 -7.19 -1.96 -8.68
CA ASP A 171 -6.65 -2.90 -9.65
C ASP A 171 -5.67 -2.16 -10.57
N MET A 172 -4.38 -2.36 -10.29
CA MET A 172 -3.31 -1.91 -11.17
C MET A 172 -2.98 -3.05 -12.11
N ILE A 173 -3.51 -2.95 -13.32
CA ILE A 173 -3.40 -4.00 -14.33
C ILE A 173 -1.94 -4.12 -14.84
N TRP A 174 -1.17 -3.02 -14.76
CA TRP A 174 0.22 -2.99 -15.24
C TRP A 174 1.13 -2.27 -14.27
N GLU A 175 2.18 -2.95 -13.83
CA GLU A 175 3.40 -2.34 -13.26
C GLU A 175 4.59 -2.80 -14.10
N LEU A 176 5.25 -1.86 -14.76
CA LEU A 176 6.49 -2.08 -15.49
C LEU A 176 7.61 -1.46 -14.69
N GLY A 177 8.56 -2.28 -14.24
CA GLY A 177 9.85 -1.86 -13.71
C GLY A 177 10.78 -1.31 -14.80
N ALA A 178 10.25 -0.43 -15.63
CA ALA A 178 11.02 0.30 -16.62
C ALA A 178 10.37 1.67 -16.81
N GLY A 179 11.12 2.71 -16.46
CA GLY A 179 10.70 4.11 -16.61
C GLY A 179 11.73 4.89 -17.42
N GLY A 180 11.63 6.22 -17.40
CA GLY A 180 12.50 7.09 -18.20
C GLY A 180 13.99 7.03 -17.87
N GLY A 181 14.35 6.56 -16.66
CA GLY A 181 15.74 6.40 -16.19
C GLY A 181 16.28 4.98 -16.29
N SER A 182 15.53 4.05 -16.88
CA SER A 182 15.98 2.67 -17.03
C SER A 182 17.15 2.57 -18.00
N ILE A 183 18.21 1.90 -17.57
CA ILE A 183 19.43 1.76 -18.36
C ILE A 183 19.20 0.65 -19.39
N ALA A 184 19.17 1.03 -20.67
CA ALA A 184 19.16 0.08 -21.77
C ALA A 184 20.56 -0.55 -21.91
N ARG A 185 20.62 -1.88 -21.91
CA ARG A 185 21.82 -2.63 -22.29
C ARG A 185 21.52 -3.44 -23.54
N VAL A 186 22.49 -3.50 -24.44
CA VAL A 186 22.45 -4.42 -25.57
C VAL A 186 23.02 -5.75 -25.08
N ASP A 187 22.31 -6.85 -25.32
CA ASP A 187 22.82 -8.17 -25.02
C ASP A 187 23.70 -8.71 -26.14
N ASP A 188 24.45 -9.77 -25.83
CA ASP A 188 25.43 -10.38 -26.75
C ASP A 188 24.79 -10.98 -28.02
N LEU A 189 23.45 -11.03 -28.09
CA LEU A 189 22.67 -11.49 -29.25
C LEU A 189 22.09 -10.33 -30.08
N GLY A 190 22.44 -9.08 -29.75
CA GLY A 190 22.00 -7.87 -30.46
C GLY A 190 20.61 -7.37 -30.07
N GLY A 191 19.98 -7.95 -29.05
CA GLY A 191 18.71 -7.49 -28.49
C GLY A 191 18.93 -6.39 -27.46
N SER A 192 18.15 -5.31 -27.54
CA SER A 192 18.12 -4.30 -26.48
C SER A 192 17.22 -4.76 -25.32
N ARG A 193 17.76 -4.75 -24.10
CA ARG A 193 17.01 -5.02 -22.86
C ARG A 193 17.14 -3.83 -21.91
N ALA A 194 16.01 -3.20 -21.59
CA ALA A 194 15.91 -2.28 -20.46
C ALA A 194 15.72 -3.09 -19.16
N ARG A 195 16.48 -2.78 -18.12
CA ARG A 195 16.33 -3.38 -16.78
C ARG A 195 16.22 -2.28 -15.72
N GLU A 196 15.56 -2.57 -14.60
CA GLU A 196 15.71 -1.79 -13.37
C GLU A 196 17.17 -1.87 -12.90
N CYS A 197 17.83 -0.73 -12.80
CA CYS A 197 19.05 -0.59 -12.02
C CYS A 197 18.69 0.23 -10.77
N TRP A 198 18.65 -0.42 -9.62
CA TRP A 198 18.64 0.25 -8.33
C TRP A 198 20.05 0.84 -8.13
N VAL A 199 20.16 2.17 -8.13
CA VAL A 199 21.36 2.90 -7.69
C VAL A 199 21.26 3.11 -6.18
#